data_AF-A0A257WK49-F1
#
_entry.id   AF-A0A257WK49-F1
#
_cell.length_a   1.000
_cell.length_b   1.000
_cell.length_c   1.000
_cell.angle_alpha   90.00
_cell.angle_beta   90.00
_cell.angle_gamma   90.00
#
_symmetry.space_group_name_H-M   'P 1'
#
loop_
_entity.id
_entity.type
_entity.pdbx_description
1 polymer ?
#
loop_
_entity_poly.entity_id
_entity_poly.type
_entity_poly.pdbx_seq_one_letter_code
_entity_poly.pdbx_strand_id
1 'polypeptide(L)' 'MIEELQQFGSLSVAHRTGGAPVELVRSKDEVVFLAFDNRIHRLVELHVLRGGSTLDAATKRSAFE' A
#
# COMPACT_ATOMS: atom_id res chain seq x y z
N MET A 1 10.98 -4.75 20.25
CA MET A 1 11.69 -4.67 18.96
C MET A 1 10.78 -3.86 18.05
N ILE A 2 11.12 -2.61 17.75
CA ILE A 2 10.36 -1.83 16.78
C ILE A 2 10.76 -2.42 15.44
N GLU A 3 9.87 -3.18 14.82
CA GLU A 3 10.08 -3.62 13.45
C GLU A 3 10.27 -2.34 12.62
N GLU A 4 11.44 -2.20 11.99
CA GLU A 4 11.73 -1.04 11.14
C GLU A 4 10.56 -0.88 10.16
N LEU A 5 9.97 0.32 10.14
CA LEU A 5 8.82 0.62 9.27
C LEU A 5 9.16 0.18 7.86
N GLN A 6 8.44 -0.81 7.33
CA GLN A 6 8.68 -1.28 5.98
C GLN A 6 8.46 -0.11 5.01
N GLN A 7 9.55 0.30 4.36
CA GLN A 7 9.58 1.49 3.51
C GLN A 7 9.76 1.10 2.04
N PHE A 8 8.94 1.71 1.18
CA PHE A 8 9.00 1.58 -0.26
C PHE A 8 9.19 2.95 -0.89
N GLY A 9 10.45 3.34 -1.13
CA GLY A 9 10.76 4.68 -1.61
C GLY A 9 10.33 5.75 -0.60
N SER A 10 9.41 6.64 -0.97
CA SER A 10 8.85 7.65 -0.05
C SER A 10 7.69 7.16 0.81
N LEU A 11 7.23 5.93 0.60
CA LEU A 11 6.06 5.37 1.26
C LEU A 11 6.47 4.58 2.49
N SER A 12 5.89 4.92 3.65
CA SER A 12 6.03 4.17 4.89
C SER A 12 4.76 3.39 5.16
N VAL A 13 4.84 2.06 5.26
CA VAL A 13 3.66 1.23 5.55
C VAL A 13 3.15 1.51 6.96
N ALA A 14 1.84 1.69 7.10
CA ALA A 14 1.20 1.85 8.39
C ALA A 14 1.12 0.50 9.10
N HIS A 15 1.39 0.48 10.40
CA HIS A 15 1.34 -0.73 11.22
C HIS A 15 0.31 -0.58 12.33
N ARG A 16 -0.35 -1.68 12.67
CA ARG A 16 -1.21 -1.79 13.85
C ARG A 16 -0.34 -1.75 15.11
N THR A 17 -0.96 -1.54 16.26
CA THR A 17 -0.27 -1.54 17.57
C THR A 17 0.54 -2.82 17.83
N GLY A 18 0.17 -3.94 17.21
CA GLY A 18 0.89 -5.23 17.29
C GLY A 18 2.01 -5.43 16.26
N GLY A 19 2.37 -4.41 15.48
CA GLY A 19 3.44 -4.49 14.48
C GLY A 19 3.03 -5.05 13.12
N ALA A 20 1.84 -5.64 12.98
CA ALA A 20 1.36 -6.10 11.67
C ALA A 20 1.01 -4.92 10.74
N PRO A 21 1.32 -5.00 9.43
CA PRO A 21 0.94 -3.97 8.47
C PRO A 21 -0.58 -3.86 8.36
N VAL A 22 -1.06 -2.66 8.06
CA VAL A 22 -2.49 -2.40 7.86
C VAL A 22 -2.84 -2.78 6.42
N GLU A 23 -3.26 -4.02 6.23
CA GLU A 23 -3.84 -4.51 4.98
C GLU A 23 -5.27 -3.98 4.78
N LEU A 24 -5.56 -3.58 3.54
CA LEU A 24 -6.86 -3.14 3.06
C LEU A 24 -7.41 -4.21 2.12
N VAL A 25 -8.56 -4.80 2.49
CA VAL A 25 -9.23 -5.82 1.68
C VAL A 25 -9.95 -5.13 0.53
N ARG A 26 -9.44 -5.26 -0.71
CA ARG A 26 -10.07 -4.71 -1.93
C ARG A 26 -10.64 -5.80 -2.82
N SER A 27 -9.81 -6.77 -3.22
CA SER A 27 -10.22 -7.94 -4.01
C SER A 27 -9.39 -9.17 -3.60
N LYS A 28 -9.73 -10.35 -4.13
CA LYS A 28 -9.01 -11.60 -3.78
C LYS A 28 -7.59 -11.67 -4.34
N ASP A 29 -7.32 -10.92 -5.40
CA ASP A 29 -6.08 -10.99 -6.16
C ASP A 29 -5.16 -9.77 -5.92
N GLU A 30 -5.62 -8.80 -5.13
CA GLU A 30 -4.88 -7.58 -4.82
C GLU A 30 -4.48 -7.55 -3.35
N VAL A 31 -3.20 -7.28 -3.10
CA VAL A 31 -2.70 -6.96 -1.76
C VAL A 31 -2.51 -5.46 -1.69
N VAL A 32 -3.29 -4.80 -0.83
CA VAL A 32 -3.23 -3.35 -0.66
C VAL A 32 -2.89 -3.03 0.78
N PHE A 33 -1.96 -2.10 0.99
CA PHE A 33 -1.57 -1.61 2.31
C PHE A 33 -1.94 -0.15 2.47
N LEU A 34 -2.26 0.27 3.70
CA LEU A 34 -2.27 1.67 4.05
C LEU A 34 -0.82 2.15 4.24
N ALA A 35 -0.46 3.25 3.59
CA ALA A 35 0.86 3.85 3.70
C ALA A 35 0.78 5.36 3.88
N PHE A 36 1.85 5.95 4.44
CA PHE A 36 2.04 7.40 4.48
C PHE A 36 3.08 7.81 3.45
N ASP A 37 2.72 8.72 2.54
CA ASP A 37 3.67 9.29 1.59
C ASP A 37 4.37 10.50 2.20
N ASN A 38 5.66 10.34 2.47
CA ASN A 38 6.49 11.37 3.10
C ASN A 38 6.75 12.60 2.19
N ARG A 39 6.46 12.52 0.88
CA ARG A 39 6.64 13.65 -0.05
C ARG A 39 5.47 14.62 -0.05
N ILE A 40 4.25 14.09 0.02
CA ILE A 40 3.01 14.87 -0.03
C ILE A 40 2.30 14.97 1.31
N HIS A 41 2.83 14.29 2.34
CA HIS A 41 2.31 14.26 3.71
C HIS A 41 0.86 13.78 3.80
N ARG A 42 0.53 12.69 3.10
CA ARG A 42 -0.83 12.12 3.07
C ARG A 42 -0.83 10.62 3.27
N LEU A 43 -1.93 10.12 3.82
CA LEU A 43 -2.26 8.70 3.80
C LEU A 43 -2.70 8.30 2.39
N VAL A 44 -2.15 7.20 1.90
CA VAL A 44 -2.35 6.67 0.55
C VAL A 44 -2.50 5.15 0.60
N GLU A 45 -3.00 4.57 -0.48
CA GLU A 45 -3.03 3.12 -0.66
C GLU A 45 -1.81 2.66 -1.48
N LEU A 46 -1.09 1.69 -0.94
CA LEU A 46 0.01 1.02 -1.63
C LEU A 46 -0.49 -0.31 -2.19
N HIS A 47 -0.68 -0.35 -3.51
CA HIS A 47 -1.12 -1.54 -4.23
C HIS A 47 0.10 -2.39 -4.63
N VAL A 48 0.14 -3.65 -4.16
CA VAL A 48 1.22 -4.60 -4.45
C VAL A 48 0.68 -5.73 -5.32
N LEU A 49 1.16 -5.79 -6.56
CA LEU A 49 0.74 -6.80 -7.54
C LEU A 49 1.65 -8.02 -7.43
N ARG A 50 1.04 -9.21 -7.24
CA ARG A 50 1.78 -10.48 -7.32
C ARG A 50 1.96 -10.88 -8.78
N GLY A 51 3.19 -10.74 -9.28
CA GLY A 51 3.70 -11.46 -10.45
C GLY A 51 3.18 -11.00 -11.82
N GLY A 52 3.96 -10.14 -12.49
CA GLY A 52 3.99 -10.02 -13.95
C GLY A 52 2.79 -9.37 -14.66
N SER A 53 1.64 -9.21 -14.01
CA SER A 53 0.47 -8.58 -14.61
C SER A 53 0.62 -7.07 -14.65
N THR A 54 0.80 -6.51 -15.85
CA THR A 54 0.69 -5.07 -16.10
C THR A 54 -0.73 -4.61 -15.75
N LEU A 55 -0.84 -3.58 -14.90
CA LEU A 55 -2.09 -2.88 -14.62
C LEU A 55 -2.78 -2.49 -15.93
N ASP A 56 -3.95 -3.06 -16.20
CA ASP A 56 -4.82 -2.51 -17.22
C ASP A 56 -5.21 -1.09 -16.78
N ALA A 57 -5.22 -0.15 -17.74
CA ALA A 57 -5.41 1.27 -17.47
C ALA A 57 -6.77 1.58 -16.84
N ALA A 58 -7.70 0.63 -16.87
CA ALA A 58 -8.97 0.68 -16.16
C ALA A 58 -8.80 0.63 -14.62
N THR A 59 -7.93 -0.23 -14.09
CA THR A 59 -7.70 -0.36 -12.64
C THR A 59 -6.95 0.84 -12.07
N LYS A 60 -6.08 1.48 -12.86
CA LYS A 60 -5.43 2.74 -12.48
C LYS A 60 -6.42 3.85 -12.13
N ARG A 61 -7.58 3.93 -12.80
CA ARG A 61 -8.58 4.98 -12.55
C ARG A 61 -9.24 4.87 -11.18
N SER A 62 -9.39 3.65 -10.65
CA SER A 62 -9.97 3.43 -9.31
C SER A 62 -9.06 3.87 -8.17
N ALA A 63 -7.76 4.13 -8.42
CA ALA A 63 -6.83 4.61 -7.40
C ALA A 63 -6.75 6.16 -7.32
N PHE A 64 -7.47 6.87 -8.20
CA PHE A 64 -7.49 8.33 -8.28
C PHE A 64 -8.89 8.94 -8.09
N GLU A 65 -9.93 8.12 -7.90
CA GLU A 65 -11.27 8.56 -7.47
C GLU A 65 -11.47 8.34 -5.96
#